data_AF-A0A1E3K641-F1
#
_entry.id   AF-A0A1E3K641-F1
#
_cell.length_a   1.000
_cell.length_b   1.000
_cell.length_c   1.000
_cell.angle_alpha   90.00
_cell.angle_beta   90.00
_cell.angle_gamma   90.00
#
_symmetry.space_group_name_H-M   'P 1'
#
loop_
_entity.id
_entity.type
_entity.pdbx_description
1 polymer ?
#
loop_
_entity_poly.entity_id
_entity_poly.type
_entity_poly.pdbx_seq_one_letter_code
_entity_poly.pdbx_strand_id
1 'polypeptide(L)'
;MSLHPQYSSDDHDPFLSRNPSATSSLPTVEDASNQPQYAPEQQHYAPPPLPPRPSAALTRKPVPAISDSDLPALRRRRSSATPPPVPPRPNNQYSTYVAAPAAAYTVQPQGPVDSRLPPASSGAAYVATNEKAGYEPKRRSCWPATRRGKWILFGIIAALIVIIAVVAAVCAVVIPNHSSSSSSSSSSNVGSASDNGGHPLSIADGGVDKGEAGDIPVHGNRSADHFVMTTNRSIVVTRLDPIVNPGAIGSHMHRVHGSSYFTQNLTTATEMQELANCTTTIVQDDLSAYWVSALYYRYSNGSLVSVPLDRTSLYYFQKAPTGETIYPFPDNYNIVAGNPYRRSVNESDPNHTALWYQCYRGDGNDLKSWGFPKSACSGGLVQGIQFPSCWDGVYADDGDYTDHVTYPTDDTNGYYCPSDFPKKFITLQFETVFAVYDFPYNGNNNITWLLANGDTTGYGIHADFMNGWKTSVLQGVLDDFADDPPNCPHLNASINLDITYSCRLQTSIVNEEVGETVSTALTYLPGCNAIWSGNTSKPACPDGRVEGGDLDLVSGSVYYREEPYISGGSEALVA
;
A
#
# COMPACT_ATOMS: atom_id res chain seq x y z
N MET A 1 -63.87 -26.32 -24.68
CA MET A 1 -63.64 -26.51 -23.23
C MET A 1 -62.72 -25.37 -22.80
N SER A 2 -63.29 -24.23 -22.40
CA SER A 2 -63.70 -23.88 -21.02
C SER A 2 -62.48 -23.74 -20.10
N LEU A 3 -62.17 -22.62 -19.45
CA LEU A 3 -62.92 -21.38 -19.19
C LEU A 3 -61.94 -20.21 -18.97
N HIS A 4 -62.41 -19.04 -19.39
CA HIS A 4 -61.94 -17.67 -19.13
C HIS A 4 -62.79 -17.09 -17.95
N PRO A 5 -62.73 -15.79 -17.53
CA PRO A 5 -61.75 -14.72 -17.79
C PRO A 5 -61.54 -13.65 -16.64
N GLN A 6 -60.65 -12.66 -16.95
CA GLN A 6 -60.84 -11.19 -16.89
C GLN A 6 -60.30 -10.28 -15.75
N TYR A 7 -59.26 -9.48 -16.10
CA TYR A 7 -59.14 -8.00 -16.24
C TYR A 7 -59.54 -7.02 -15.10
N SER A 8 -58.66 -6.06 -14.76
CA SER A 8 -58.56 -4.69 -15.35
C SER A 8 -57.82 -3.70 -14.44
N SER A 9 -57.19 -2.69 -15.07
CA SER A 9 -56.61 -1.45 -14.55
C SER A 9 -57.65 -0.45 -13.98
N ASP A 10 -57.23 0.43 -13.05
CA ASP A 10 -57.33 1.90 -13.17
C ASP A 10 -56.85 2.69 -11.92
N ASP A 11 -56.48 3.95 -12.20
CA ASP A 11 -56.11 5.09 -11.35
C ASP A 11 -56.98 5.33 -10.08
N HIS A 12 -56.37 5.87 -9.02
CA HIS A 12 -56.67 7.22 -8.48
C HIS A 12 -56.09 7.50 -7.08
N ASP A 13 -55.43 8.65 -6.97
CA ASP A 13 -55.15 9.46 -5.78
C ASP A 13 -56.46 9.94 -5.09
N PRO A 14 -56.53 9.97 -3.75
CA PRO A 14 -57.28 11.03 -3.10
C PRO A 14 -56.63 11.68 -1.84
N PHE A 15 -56.47 13.00 -1.93
CA PHE A 15 -56.79 14.06 -0.94
C PHE A 15 -55.73 14.61 0.03
N LEU A 16 -55.14 15.72 -0.43
CA LEU A 16 -54.96 17.00 0.26
C LEU A 16 -56.14 17.40 1.20
N SER A 17 -55.85 17.92 2.41
CA SER A 17 -55.81 19.38 2.65
C SER A 17 -55.98 19.81 4.13
N ARG A 18 -55.38 20.98 4.42
CA ARG A 18 -55.74 22.03 5.43
C ARG A 18 -55.12 22.00 6.84
N ASN A 19 -54.14 22.90 7.00
CA ASN A 19 -53.97 23.77 8.17
C ASN A 19 -55.21 24.67 8.39
N PRO A 20 -55.48 25.13 9.63
CA PRO A 20 -54.96 26.44 10.05
C PRO A 20 -54.54 26.57 11.53
N SER A 21 -53.76 27.62 11.75
CA SER A 21 -53.24 28.19 12.99
C SER A 21 -54.27 28.43 14.10
N ALA A 22 -53.86 28.30 15.37
CA ALA A 22 -54.25 29.22 16.46
C ALA A 22 -53.34 29.10 17.69
N THR A 23 -53.07 30.28 18.24
CA THR A 23 -52.27 30.71 19.40
C THR A 23 -52.81 30.35 20.79
N SER A 24 -51.94 30.59 21.80
CA SER A 24 -52.20 30.74 23.24
C SER A 24 -52.28 29.43 24.03
N SER A 25 -51.84 29.30 25.28
CA SER A 25 -51.38 30.24 26.30
C SER A 25 -50.70 29.42 27.42
N LEU A 26 -49.80 30.09 28.17
CA LEU A 26 -49.24 29.63 29.45
C LEU A 26 -50.33 29.22 30.46
N PRO A 27 -49.96 28.46 31.50
CA PRO A 27 -50.00 29.12 32.80
C PRO A 27 -48.75 28.86 33.66
N THR A 28 -48.31 29.94 34.29
CA THR A 28 -47.46 30.01 35.49
C THR A 28 -48.25 29.61 36.74
N VAL A 29 -47.65 28.81 37.63
CA VAL A 29 -47.88 28.88 39.08
C VAL A 29 -46.56 28.60 39.80
N GLU A 30 -46.29 29.45 40.79
CA GLU A 30 -45.10 29.60 41.60
C GLU A 30 -44.90 28.53 42.70
N ASP A 31 -43.61 28.26 42.95
CA ASP A 31 -42.90 28.15 44.24
C ASP A 31 -43.26 27.09 45.31
N ALA A 32 -42.27 26.25 45.64
CA ALA A 32 -42.05 25.65 46.98
C ALA A 32 -40.69 24.90 47.07
N SER A 33 -39.66 25.63 47.50
CA SER A 33 -38.63 25.30 48.51
C SER A 33 -38.05 23.87 48.72
N ASN A 34 -36.70 23.83 48.70
CA ASN A 34 -35.76 23.13 49.61
C ASN A 34 -35.61 21.59 49.63
N GLN A 35 -34.57 21.09 48.94
CA GLN A 35 -33.68 20.01 49.41
C GLN A 35 -32.29 20.16 48.75
N PRO A 36 -31.15 19.99 49.47
CA PRO A 36 -29.81 20.19 48.91
C PRO A 36 -29.30 18.92 48.21
N GLN A 37 -29.00 19.01 46.92
CA GLN A 37 -28.23 17.98 46.21
C GLN A 37 -26.73 18.27 46.32
N TYR A 38 -26.02 17.30 46.87
CA TYR A 38 -24.57 17.19 46.88
C TYR A 38 -24.07 17.08 45.43
N ALA A 39 -23.37 18.10 44.94
CA ALA A 39 -22.61 18.03 43.70
C ALA A 39 -21.23 17.44 43.98
N PRO A 40 -20.79 16.37 43.30
CA PRO A 40 -19.37 16.10 43.17
C PRO A 40 -18.83 16.96 42.02
N GLU A 41 -17.83 17.78 42.35
CA GLU A 41 -16.92 18.47 41.44
C GLU A 41 -16.65 17.67 40.16
N GLN A 42 -17.05 18.23 39.01
CA GLN A 42 -16.44 17.87 37.72
C GLN A 42 -14.98 18.32 37.77
N GLN A 43 -14.11 17.43 38.22
CA GLN A 43 -12.69 17.54 37.88
C GLN A 43 -12.58 17.28 36.38
N HIS A 44 -12.56 18.36 35.61
CA HIS A 44 -12.09 18.33 34.23
C HIS A 44 -10.63 17.88 34.24
N TYR A 45 -10.42 16.56 34.13
CA TYR A 45 -9.10 16.03 33.83
C TYR A 45 -8.82 16.34 32.36
N ALA A 46 -8.15 17.48 32.15
CA ALA A 46 -7.46 17.72 30.90
C ALA A 46 -6.33 16.68 30.79
N PRO A 47 -6.21 15.96 29.66
CA PRO A 47 -5.07 15.07 29.45
C PRO A 47 -3.76 15.87 29.66
N PRO A 48 -2.68 15.24 30.15
CA PRO A 48 -1.38 15.90 30.18
C PRO A 48 -1.10 16.41 28.76
N PRO A 49 -0.69 17.68 28.60
CA PRO A 49 -0.27 18.15 27.29
C PRO A 49 0.82 17.22 26.79
N LEU A 50 0.76 16.90 25.50
CA LEU A 50 1.89 16.31 24.80
C LEU A 50 3.17 17.05 25.26
N PRO A 51 4.31 16.36 25.46
CA PRO A 51 5.56 17.06 25.71
C PRO A 51 5.66 18.20 24.69
N PRO A 52 5.96 19.44 25.13
CA PRO A 52 5.87 20.59 24.25
C PRO A 52 6.66 20.30 22.99
N ARG A 53 5.97 20.32 21.84
CA ARG A 53 6.63 20.39 20.53
C ARG A 53 7.69 21.49 20.67
N PRO A 54 8.97 21.24 20.33
CA PRO A 54 9.95 22.31 20.29
C PRO A 54 9.31 23.49 19.55
N SER A 55 9.20 24.64 20.22
CA SER A 55 8.50 25.78 19.64
C SER A 55 9.21 26.15 18.34
N ALA A 56 8.54 25.96 17.20
CA ALA A 56 9.00 26.44 15.91
C ALA A 56 8.76 27.95 15.80
N ALA A 57 9.46 28.71 16.64
CA ALA A 57 9.88 30.08 16.34
C ALA A 57 11.31 30.07 15.77
N LEU A 58 11.69 28.97 15.12
CA LEU A 58 12.89 28.87 14.32
C LEU A 58 12.45 29.00 12.87
N THR A 59 12.87 30.10 12.24
CA THR A 59 12.80 30.30 10.79
C THR A 59 13.27 29.03 10.10
N ARG A 60 12.35 28.32 9.42
CA ARG A 60 12.66 27.13 8.64
C ARG A 60 13.81 27.45 7.67
N LYS A 61 14.78 26.53 7.53
CA LYS A 61 15.97 26.78 6.70
C LYS A 61 15.63 26.63 5.22
N PRO A 62 15.81 27.67 4.39
CA PRO A 62 15.64 27.55 2.96
C PRO A 62 16.68 26.57 2.41
N VAL A 63 16.27 25.78 1.43
CA VAL A 63 17.19 24.89 0.73
C VAL A 63 18.15 25.74 -0.10
N PRO A 64 19.47 25.48 -0.04
CA PRO A 64 20.42 26.14 -0.92
C PRO A 64 19.97 25.95 -2.37
N ALA A 65 19.87 27.05 -3.13
CA ALA A 65 19.54 26.96 -4.54
C ALA A 65 20.59 26.08 -5.24
N ILE A 66 20.16 24.92 -5.75
CA ILE A 66 20.97 24.13 -6.68
C ILE A 66 21.05 24.98 -7.94
N SER A 67 22.24 25.49 -8.27
CA SER A 67 22.43 26.24 -9.50
C SER A 67 22.54 25.28 -10.68
N ASP A 68 22.02 25.66 -11.86
CA ASP A 68 22.16 24.87 -13.10
C ASP A 68 23.63 24.54 -13.41
N SER A 69 24.57 25.32 -12.89
CA SER A 69 26.02 25.08 -13.01
C SER A 69 26.58 23.94 -12.14
N ASP A 70 25.85 23.46 -11.14
CA ASP A 70 26.33 22.41 -10.22
C ASP A 70 26.00 20.97 -10.70
N LEU A 71 25.02 20.83 -11.61
CA LEU A 71 24.61 19.55 -12.19
C LEU A 71 25.75 18.79 -12.94
N PRO A 72 26.69 19.46 -13.65
CA PRO A 72 27.80 18.76 -14.31
C PRO A 72 29.00 18.43 -13.39
N ALA A 73 29.09 19.02 -12.20
CA ALA A 73 30.28 18.89 -11.33
C ALA A 73 30.38 17.53 -10.62
N LEU A 74 29.26 16.80 -10.49
CA LEU A 74 29.21 15.43 -9.96
C LEU A 74 29.85 14.38 -10.91
N ARG A 75 30.16 14.74 -12.16
CA ARG A 75 30.79 13.84 -13.14
C ARG A 75 32.32 13.68 -12.98
N ARG A 76 32.97 14.39 -12.05
CA ARG A 76 34.45 14.50 -12.03
C ARG A 76 35.12 14.43 -10.67
N ARG A 77 34.69 13.54 -9.77
CA ARG A 77 35.57 13.03 -8.69
C ARG A 77 35.41 11.52 -8.50
N ARG A 78 36.06 10.77 -9.38
CA ARG A 78 36.42 9.37 -9.12
C ARG A 78 37.95 9.29 -9.08
N SER A 79 38.54 9.55 -7.92
CA SER A 79 39.90 9.13 -7.64
C SER A 79 39.94 7.60 -7.61
N SER A 80 40.77 7.02 -8.47
CA SER A 80 41.01 5.58 -8.52
C SER A 80 41.63 5.13 -7.19
N ALA A 81 40.83 4.49 -6.35
CA ALA A 81 41.33 3.70 -5.23
C ALA A 81 40.94 2.24 -5.50
N THR A 82 41.94 1.41 -5.72
CA THR A 82 41.83 -0.04 -5.81
C THR A 82 41.21 -0.58 -4.51
N PRO A 83 40.23 -1.49 -4.56
CA PRO A 83 39.59 -2.00 -3.35
C PRO A 83 40.60 -2.82 -2.50
N PRO A 84 40.54 -2.72 -1.15
CA PRO A 84 41.34 -3.56 -0.28
C PRO A 84 40.89 -5.04 -0.33
N PRO A 85 41.76 -6.00 0.03
CA PRO A 85 41.46 -7.43 -0.08
C PRO A 85 40.34 -7.84 0.88
N VAL A 86 39.45 -8.70 0.39
CA VAL A 86 38.35 -9.32 1.14
C VAL A 86 38.91 -10.28 2.22
N PRO A 87 38.43 -10.26 3.47
CA PRO A 87 38.82 -11.23 4.49
C PRO A 87 38.26 -12.64 4.18
N PRO A 88 38.98 -13.72 4.52
CA PRO A 88 38.56 -15.08 4.19
C PRO A 88 37.33 -15.53 5.00
N ARG A 89 36.43 -16.27 4.34
CA ARG A 89 35.31 -16.98 4.97
C ARG A 89 35.79 -17.90 6.11
N PRO A 90 35.09 -17.96 7.26
CA PRO A 90 35.34 -18.99 8.25
C PRO A 90 34.92 -20.37 7.72
N ASN A 91 35.84 -21.34 7.85
CA ASN A 91 35.64 -22.74 7.50
C ASN A 91 34.57 -23.39 8.38
N ASN A 92 33.69 -24.18 7.75
CA ASN A 92 32.89 -25.20 8.43
C ASN A 92 33.82 -26.23 9.09
N GLN A 93 33.94 -26.18 10.42
CA GLN A 93 34.40 -27.31 11.21
C GLN A 93 33.19 -28.05 11.78
N TYR A 94 33.01 -29.28 11.29
CA TYR A 94 32.22 -30.30 11.97
C TYR A 94 32.84 -30.54 13.36
N SER A 95 32.07 -30.32 14.42
CA SER A 95 32.41 -30.83 15.76
C SER A 95 31.35 -31.84 16.19
N THR A 96 31.81 -33.08 16.29
CA THR A 96 31.09 -34.26 16.80
C THR A 96 30.75 -34.05 18.28
N TYR A 97 29.46 -34.07 18.63
CA TYR A 97 29.02 -34.27 20.01
C TYR A 97 28.60 -35.72 20.23
N VAL A 98 29.24 -36.32 21.24
CA VAL A 98 29.04 -37.67 21.74
C VAL A 98 27.67 -37.76 22.42
N ALA A 99 26.88 -38.77 22.05
CA ALA A 99 25.59 -39.06 22.67
C ALA A 99 25.76 -39.58 24.11
N ALA A 100 25.02 -38.99 25.04
CA ALA A 100 24.80 -39.52 26.40
C ALA A 100 23.52 -40.39 26.43
N PRO A 101 23.45 -41.40 27.32
CA PRO A 101 22.50 -42.52 27.20
C PRO A 101 21.08 -42.21 27.72
N ALA A 102 20.12 -42.99 27.22
CA ALA A 102 18.70 -42.92 27.52
C ALA A 102 18.38 -43.32 28.98
N ALA A 103 17.55 -42.51 29.64
CA ALA A 103 16.94 -42.86 30.92
C ALA A 103 15.66 -43.69 30.69
N ALA A 104 15.61 -44.86 31.32
CA ALA A 104 14.45 -45.74 31.35
C ALA A 104 13.42 -45.25 32.38
N TYR A 105 12.14 -45.20 32.00
CA TYR A 105 11.02 -45.13 32.94
C TYR A 105 10.02 -46.25 32.65
N THR A 106 9.76 -47.01 33.70
CA THR A 106 8.85 -48.16 33.80
C THR A 106 7.38 -47.75 33.77
N VAL A 107 6.58 -48.48 32.98
CA VAL A 107 5.11 -48.40 32.92
C VAL A 107 4.49 -49.27 34.03
N GLN A 108 3.47 -48.75 34.71
CA GLN A 108 2.54 -49.50 35.58
C GLN A 108 1.12 -49.43 34.98
N PRO A 109 0.33 -50.52 34.98
CA PRO A 109 -1.00 -50.57 34.37
C PRO A 109 -2.12 -50.35 35.39
N GLN A 110 -3.16 -49.58 35.02
CA GLN A 110 -4.47 -49.59 35.69
C GLN A 110 -5.59 -49.64 34.64
N GLY A 111 -6.56 -50.51 34.90
CA GLY A 111 -7.64 -50.93 34.01
C GLY A 111 -8.89 -50.01 34.01
N PRO A 112 -10.07 -50.50 33.56
CA PRO A 112 -10.87 -49.82 32.54
C PRO A 112 -12.14 -49.15 33.09
N VAL A 113 -12.58 -48.06 32.46
CA VAL A 113 -13.99 -47.61 32.47
C VAL A 113 -14.38 -47.08 31.09
N ASP A 114 -15.47 -47.63 30.57
CA ASP A 114 -16.10 -47.40 29.26
C ASP A 114 -17.14 -46.27 29.35
N SER A 115 -17.24 -45.44 28.29
CA SER A 115 -18.48 -45.16 27.53
C SER A 115 -18.67 -43.72 26.99
N ARG A 116 -18.30 -43.60 25.70
CA ARG A 116 -19.05 -43.10 24.53
C ARG A 116 -19.64 -41.67 24.48
N LEU A 117 -19.15 -40.92 23.47
CA LEU A 117 -19.96 -40.03 22.61
C LEU A 117 -19.71 -40.39 21.11
N PRO A 118 -20.64 -40.06 20.18
CA PRO A 118 -20.76 -40.69 18.85
C PRO A 118 -19.86 -40.08 17.76
N PRO A 119 -19.70 -40.76 16.59
CA PRO A 119 -18.61 -40.49 15.66
C PRO A 119 -18.94 -39.40 14.62
N ALA A 120 -17.91 -38.64 14.24
CA ALA A 120 -17.85 -37.90 12.99
C ALA A 120 -17.21 -38.76 11.88
N SER A 121 -17.74 -38.62 10.68
CA SER A 121 -17.56 -39.45 9.49
C SER A 121 -16.26 -39.22 8.72
N SER A 122 -15.58 -40.34 8.44
CA SER A 122 -14.86 -40.72 7.21
C SER A 122 -14.03 -39.69 6.42
N GLY A 123 -12.71 -39.88 6.45
CA GLY A 123 -11.78 -39.47 5.40
C GLY A 123 -10.43 -40.15 5.64
N ALA A 124 -10.04 -41.06 4.75
CA ALA A 124 -9.00 -42.06 4.95
C ALA A 124 -7.58 -41.52 5.15
N ALA A 125 -6.92 -41.95 6.24
CA ALA A 125 -5.48 -41.82 6.44
C ALA A 125 -4.77 -43.08 5.90
N TYR A 126 -3.83 -42.88 4.98
CA TYR A 126 -2.92 -43.91 4.50
C TYR A 126 -1.75 -44.09 5.48
N VAL A 127 -1.43 -45.36 5.71
CA VAL A 127 -0.37 -45.91 6.56
C VAL A 127 1.02 -45.48 6.06
N ALA A 128 1.85 -44.96 6.98
CA ALA A 128 3.26 -44.68 6.73
C ALA A 128 4.11 -45.94 6.93
N THR A 129 4.80 -46.40 5.89
CA THR A 129 5.91 -47.35 5.97
C THR A 129 7.22 -46.63 5.66
N ASN A 130 8.16 -46.68 6.62
CA ASN A 130 9.54 -46.24 6.48
C ASN A 130 10.33 -47.22 5.59
N GLU A 131 10.81 -46.78 4.43
CA GLU A 131 11.96 -47.39 3.76
C GLU A 131 12.90 -46.33 3.17
N LYS A 132 14.19 -46.52 3.44
CA LYS A 132 15.32 -45.73 2.93
C LYS A 132 15.57 -46.03 1.46
N ALA A 133 15.55 -45.01 0.59
CA ALA A 133 16.31 -45.01 -0.67
C ALA A 133 16.43 -43.57 -1.20
N GLY A 134 17.65 -43.13 -1.54
CA GLY A 134 17.90 -41.82 -2.12
C GLY A 134 17.33 -41.68 -3.53
N TYR A 135 16.88 -40.47 -3.89
CA TYR A 135 16.51 -40.12 -5.26
C TYR A 135 16.77 -38.63 -5.53
N GLU A 136 17.60 -38.34 -6.54
CA GLU A 136 17.73 -37.03 -7.18
C GLU A 136 16.44 -36.63 -7.92
N PRO A 137 16.03 -35.35 -7.94
CA PRO A 137 14.84 -34.94 -8.68
C PRO A 137 15.11 -34.91 -10.20
N LYS A 138 14.53 -35.85 -10.95
CA LYS A 138 14.50 -35.82 -12.42
C LYS A 138 13.57 -34.71 -12.93
N ARG A 139 14.11 -33.78 -13.72
CA ARG A 139 13.36 -32.82 -14.55
C ARG A 139 12.39 -33.57 -15.48
N ARG A 140 11.09 -33.27 -15.42
CA ARG A 140 10.10 -33.75 -16.41
C ARG A 140 10.28 -32.98 -17.72
N SER A 141 10.60 -33.66 -18.81
CA SER A 141 10.64 -33.07 -20.15
C SER A 141 9.27 -33.18 -20.82
N CYS A 142 8.75 -32.07 -21.36
CA CYS A 142 7.48 -32.00 -22.11
C CYS A 142 7.54 -32.64 -23.51
N TRP A 143 8.42 -33.61 -23.75
CA TRP A 143 8.63 -34.19 -25.08
C TRP A 143 8.30 -35.69 -25.08
N PRO A 144 7.51 -36.20 -26.05
CA PRO A 144 7.22 -37.63 -26.12
C PRO A 144 8.52 -38.42 -26.36
N ALA A 145 8.84 -39.31 -25.41
CA ALA A 145 10.07 -40.08 -25.39
C ALA A 145 10.13 -41.18 -26.49
N THR A 146 9.01 -41.49 -27.13
CA THR A 146 8.94 -42.54 -28.15
C THR A 146 9.06 -41.98 -29.57
N ARG A 147 9.73 -42.72 -30.45
CA ARG A 147 9.90 -42.35 -31.87
C ARG A 147 8.55 -42.07 -32.54
N ARG A 148 7.52 -42.89 -32.25
CA ARG A 148 6.14 -42.68 -32.73
C ARG A 148 5.52 -41.37 -32.23
N GLY A 149 5.70 -41.01 -30.96
CA GLY A 149 5.15 -39.77 -30.40
C GLY A 149 5.77 -38.51 -31.02
N LYS A 150 7.06 -38.57 -31.39
CA LYS A 150 7.70 -37.47 -32.13
C LYS A 150 7.14 -37.30 -33.54
N TRP A 151 6.91 -38.39 -34.28
CA TRP A 151 6.28 -38.33 -35.60
C TRP A 151 4.86 -37.77 -35.57
N ILE A 152 4.08 -38.10 -34.54
CA ILE A 152 2.73 -37.53 -34.35
C ILE A 152 2.82 -36.03 -34.04
N LEU A 153 3.73 -35.62 -33.14
CA LEU A 153 3.91 -34.20 -32.79
C LEU A 153 4.36 -33.37 -34.01
N PHE A 154 5.34 -33.86 -34.78
CA PHE A 154 5.78 -33.17 -36.01
C PHE A 154 4.70 -33.14 -37.08
N GLY A 155 3.86 -34.18 -37.17
CA GLY A 155 2.69 -34.18 -38.05
C GLY A 155 1.66 -33.12 -37.69
N ILE A 156 1.38 -32.94 -36.39
CA ILE A 156 0.45 -31.90 -35.89
C ILE A 156 1.01 -30.49 -36.15
N ILE A 157 2.31 -30.28 -35.91
CA ILE A 157 2.97 -28.99 -36.17
C ILE A 157 2.95 -28.67 -37.67
N ALA A 158 3.24 -29.65 -38.54
CA ALA A 158 3.18 -29.45 -39.98
C ALA A 158 1.75 -29.11 -40.45
N ALA A 159 0.73 -29.78 -39.92
CA ALA A 159 -0.66 -29.48 -40.22
C ALA A 159 -1.06 -28.05 -39.79
N LEU A 160 -0.63 -27.61 -38.60
CA LEU A 160 -0.87 -26.25 -38.12
C LEU A 160 -0.22 -25.19 -39.01
N ILE A 161 1.01 -25.42 -39.47
CA ILE A 161 1.70 -24.49 -40.38
C ILE A 161 0.96 -24.38 -41.71
N VAL A 162 0.45 -25.49 -42.25
CA VAL A 162 -0.35 -25.48 -43.50
C VAL A 162 -1.66 -24.71 -43.30
N ILE A 163 -2.34 -24.89 -42.16
CA ILE A 163 -3.57 -24.14 -41.85
C ILE A 163 -3.29 -22.64 -41.77
N ILE A 164 -2.22 -22.23 -41.09
CA ILE A 164 -1.84 -20.81 -40.97
C ILE A 164 -1.51 -20.22 -42.35
N ALA A 165 -0.79 -20.96 -43.20
CA ALA A 165 -0.46 -20.52 -44.55
C ALA A 165 -1.71 -20.33 -45.42
N VAL A 166 -2.70 -21.23 -45.30
CA VAL A 166 -3.99 -21.11 -46.00
C VAL A 166 -4.77 -19.89 -45.50
N VAL A 167 -4.82 -19.65 -44.18
CA VAL A 167 -5.49 -18.47 -43.62
C VAL A 167 -4.84 -17.17 -44.09
N ALA A 168 -3.50 -17.10 -44.10
CA ALA A 168 -2.77 -15.93 -44.60
C ALA A 168 -3.02 -15.69 -46.10
N ALA A 169 -3.05 -16.75 -46.91
CA ALA A 169 -3.36 -16.65 -48.33
C ALA A 169 -4.80 -16.19 -48.59
N VAL A 170 -5.77 -16.62 -47.78
CA VAL A 170 -7.16 -16.15 -47.87
C VAL A 170 -7.28 -14.69 -47.43
N CYS A 171 -6.58 -14.28 -46.38
CA CYS A 171 -6.59 -12.88 -45.90
C CYS A 171 -5.96 -11.91 -46.92
N ALA A 172 -4.97 -12.36 -47.71
CA ALA A 172 -4.34 -11.54 -48.75
C ALA A 172 -5.23 -11.31 -49.98
N VAL A 173 -6.29 -12.10 -50.19
CA VAL A 173 -7.20 -11.99 -51.35
C VAL A 173 -8.45 -11.14 -51.05
N VAL A 174 -8.76 -10.89 -49.77
CA VAL A 174 -10.02 -10.23 -49.34
C VAL A 174 -9.85 -8.73 -49.00
N ILE A 175 -8.63 -8.19 -49.03
CA ILE A 175 -8.37 -6.77 -48.73
C ILE A 175 -7.91 -6.03 -50.00
N PRO A 176 -8.69 -5.08 -50.56
CA PRO A 176 -8.24 -4.25 -51.66
C PRO A 176 -7.24 -3.18 -51.16
N ASN A 177 -6.11 -3.06 -51.84
CA ASN A 177 -5.18 -1.95 -51.69
C ASN A 177 -5.85 -0.64 -52.14
N HIS A 178 -6.02 0.32 -51.23
CA HIS A 178 -6.23 1.72 -51.60
C HIS A 178 -5.07 2.57 -51.08
N SER A 179 -4.40 3.25 -52.03
CA SER A 179 -3.38 4.25 -51.79
C SER A 179 -3.90 5.65 -52.11
N SER A 180 -3.50 6.59 -51.26
CA SER A 180 -3.42 8.05 -51.40
C SER A 180 -4.69 8.89 -51.66
N SER A 181 -4.99 9.84 -50.76
CA SER A 181 -4.73 11.28 -50.99
C SER A 181 -5.41 12.16 -49.93
N SER A 182 -4.74 13.27 -49.61
CA SER A 182 -5.16 14.37 -48.74
C SER A 182 -6.27 15.23 -49.35
N SER A 183 -7.29 15.59 -48.56
CA SER A 183 -7.91 16.92 -48.62
C SER A 183 -8.84 17.19 -47.42
N SER A 184 -8.91 18.47 -47.08
CA SER A 184 -9.58 19.16 -45.98
C SER A 184 -11.11 19.06 -45.94
N SER A 185 -11.70 19.02 -44.73
CA SER A 185 -12.65 20.02 -44.17
C SER A 185 -13.72 19.43 -43.21
N SER A 186 -13.79 20.03 -42.03
CA SER A 186 -14.94 20.26 -41.12
C SER A 186 -16.06 19.20 -40.99
N SER A 187 -16.26 18.66 -39.79
CA SER A 187 -17.28 19.16 -38.83
C SER A 187 -17.49 18.17 -37.65
N SER A 188 -17.47 18.75 -36.45
CA SER A 188 -18.06 18.34 -35.18
C SER A 188 -18.81 17.00 -35.08
N ASN A 189 -18.35 16.14 -34.16
CA ASN A 189 -19.19 15.62 -33.09
C ASN A 189 -18.31 15.11 -31.93
N VAL A 190 -18.45 15.77 -30.77
CA VAL A 190 -17.83 15.39 -29.51
C VAL A 190 -18.65 14.25 -28.90
N GLY A 191 -18.01 13.10 -28.73
CA GLY A 191 -18.51 11.97 -27.94
C GLY A 191 -17.50 11.65 -26.85
N SER A 192 -17.87 11.95 -25.62
CA SER A 192 -17.12 11.72 -24.37
C SER A 192 -16.60 10.27 -24.31
N ALA A 193 -15.28 10.09 -24.20
CA ALA A 193 -14.66 8.80 -23.88
C ALA A 193 -14.36 8.74 -22.38
N SER A 194 -14.82 7.66 -21.76
CA SER A 194 -14.71 7.31 -20.36
C SER A 194 -13.27 7.06 -19.91
N ASP A 195 -12.91 7.62 -18.76
CA ASP A 195 -11.83 7.15 -17.90
C ASP A 195 -11.99 5.66 -17.62
N ASN A 196 -11.06 4.85 -18.11
CA ASN A 196 -10.83 3.50 -17.61
C ASN A 196 -9.35 3.42 -17.22
N GLY A 197 -9.11 3.35 -15.90
CA GLY A 197 -7.81 2.99 -15.34
C GLY A 197 -7.38 1.63 -15.88
N GLY A 198 -6.41 1.66 -16.78
CA GLY A 198 -5.84 0.47 -17.42
C GLY A 198 -4.33 0.51 -17.29
N HIS A 199 -3.81 -0.32 -16.41
CA HIS A 199 -2.39 -0.64 -16.26
C HIS A 199 -1.81 -1.10 -17.64
N PRO A 200 -0.76 -0.46 -18.22
CA PRO A 200 -0.19 -0.92 -19.48
C PRO A 200 1.23 -1.49 -19.31
N LEU A 201 1.43 -2.73 -19.77
CA LEU A 201 2.74 -3.28 -20.10
C LEU A 201 2.95 -3.22 -21.63
N SER A 202 4.12 -2.72 -22.02
CA SER A 202 4.75 -2.68 -23.36
C SER A 202 4.33 -1.57 -24.34
N ILE A 203 5.32 -0.73 -24.68
CA ILE A 203 5.30 0.30 -25.73
C ILE A 203 6.55 0.14 -26.60
N ALA A 204 6.38 0.33 -27.90
CA ALA A 204 7.39 0.89 -28.78
C ALA A 204 6.80 2.12 -29.48
N ASP A 205 7.57 3.20 -29.53
CA ASP A 205 7.38 4.50 -30.22
C ASP A 205 6.24 5.43 -29.77
N GLY A 206 6.55 6.38 -28.89
CA GLY A 206 5.81 7.64 -28.69
C GLY A 206 6.61 8.64 -27.84
N GLY A 207 6.84 9.86 -28.33
CA GLY A 207 7.50 10.93 -27.57
C GLY A 207 6.49 11.94 -27.00
N VAL A 208 6.97 12.81 -26.10
CA VAL A 208 6.24 13.99 -25.62
C VAL A 208 6.38 15.12 -26.64
N ASP A 209 5.27 15.65 -27.17
CA ASP A 209 5.30 16.93 -27.89
C ASP A 209 5.41 18.04 -26.86
N LYS A 210 6.52 18.76 -26.93
CA LYS A 210 6.85 19.78 -25.94
C LYS A 210 6.04 21.06 -26.15
N GLY A 211 5.48 21.38 -27.32
CA GLY A 211 4.76 22.66 -27.48
C GLY A 211 5.61 23.90 -27.14
N GLU A 212 4.98 25.06 -26.95
CA GLU A 212 5.66 26.30 -26.54
C GLU A 212 5.79 26.40 -25.01
N ALA A 213 6.71 27.22 -24.52
CA ALA A 213 6.89 27.41 -23.08
C ALA A 213 5.60 27.91 -22.41
N GLY A 214 5.17 27.22 -21.35
CA GLY A 214 3.92 27.46 -20.64
C GLY A 214 2.72 26.65 -21.13
N ASP A 215 2.82 25.93 -22.25
CA ASP A 215 1.77 25.00 -22.70
C ASP A 215 1.71 23.76 -21.80
N ILE A 216 0.62 22.99 -21.85
CA ILE A 216 0.58 21.66 -21.22
C ILE A 216 1.25 20.66 -22.17
N PRO A 217 2.22 19.83 -21.72
CA PRO A 217 2.83 18.81 -22.55
C PRO A 217 1.80 17.86 -23.15
N VAL A 218 1.90 17.62 -24.45
CA VAL A 218 1.01 16.68 -25.13
C VAL A 218 1.73 15.35 -25.26
N HIS A 219 1.35 14.40 -24.41
CA HIS A 219 1.83 13.04 -24.49
C HIS A 219 1.17 12.35 -25.69
N GLY A 220 1.97 11.87 -26.64
CA GLY A 220 1.42 11.01 -27.69
C GLY A 220 0.77 9.76 -27.09
N ASN A 221 -0.06 9.05 -27.86
CA ASN A 221 -0.76 7.81 -27.43
C ASN A 221 0.13 6.70 -26.83
N ARG A 222 1.46 6.88 -26.85
CA ARG A 222 2.47 5.95 -26.35
C ARG A 222 3.60 6.64 -25.56
N SER A 223 3.46 7.90 -25.19
CA SER A 223 4.34 8.52 -24.19
C SER A 223 3.61 8.47 -22.86
N ALA A 224 4.27 8.02 -21.80
CA ALA A 224 3.69 8.08 -20.47
C ALA A 224 4.01 9.43 -19.84
N ASP A 225 3.08 9.93 -19.03
CA ASP A 225 3.30 11.06 -18.14
C ASP A 225 3.91 10.61 -16.81
N HIS A 226 4.25 9.34 -16.65
CA HIS A 226 4.77 8.74 -15.43
C HIS A 226 5.54 7.44 -15.69
N PHE A 227 6.33 7.01 -14.70
CA PHE A 227 6.77 5.63 -14.58
C PHE A 227 6.21 4.99 -13.31
N VAL A 228 6.11 3.67 -13.30
CA VAL A 228 5.57 2.91 -12.16
C VAL A 228 6.61 1.92 -11.66
N MET A 229 6.95 1.98 -10.38
CA MET A 229 7.62 0.87 -9.72
C MET A 229 6.55 -0.11 -9.26
N THR A 230 6.45 -1.27 -9.92
CA THR A 230 5.38 -2.26 -9.70
C THR A 230 5.76 -3.39 -8.74
N THR A 231 7.06 -3.59 -8.50
CA THR A 231 7.57 -4.58 -7.54
C THR A 231 8.00 -3.86 -6.27
N ASN A 232 7.10 -3.75 -5.30
CA ASN A 232 7.39 -3.20 -3.97
C ASN A 232 6.73 -4.05 -2.88
N ARG A 233 7.36 -5.17 -2.52
CA ARG A 233 6.85 -5.96 -1.39
C ARG A 233 7.12 -5.25 -0.08
N SER A 234 6.31 -5.55 0.93
CA SER A 234 6.56 -5.04 2.28
C SER A 234 7.86 -5.65 2.82
N ILE A 235 8.61 -4.81 3.55
CA ILE A 235 9.86 -5.15 4.20
C ILE A 235 9.66 -5.40 5.70
N VAL A 236 8.67 -4.72 6.31
CA VAL A 236 8.32 -4.88 7.72
C VAL A 236 6.92 -4.34 8.02
N VAL A 237 6.24 -4.95 8.99
CA VAL A 237 5.06 -4.39 9.66
C VAL A 237 5.46 -3.98 11.07
N THR A 238 5.35 -2.70 11.40
CA THR A 238 5.89 -2.14 12.65
C THR A 238 5.24 -0.82 13.01
N ARG A 239 5.29 -0.43 14.28
CA ARG A 239 4.90 0.93 14.72
C ARG A 239 6.00 1.97 14.54
N LEU A 240 7.17 1.62 13.98
CA LEU A 240 8.17 2.64 13.67
C LEU A 240 7.62 3.67 12.69
N ASP A 241 7.89 4.94 12.98
CA ASP A 241 7.49 6.08 12.18
C ASP A 241 8.50 7.22 12.40
N PRO A 242 9.61 7.21 11.64
CA PRO A 242 10.67 8.19 11.84
C PRO A 242 10.29 9.61 11.42
N ILE A 243 9.18 9.80 10.70
CA ILE A 243 8.68 11.13 10.27
C ILE A 243 7.84 11.73 11.40
N VAL A 244 6.83 11.03 11.88
CA VAL A 244 5.90 11.57 12.90
C VAL A 244 6.46 11.41 14.32
N ASN A 245 7.23 10.35 14.57
CA ASN A 245 7.76 9.99 15.89
C ASN A 245 9.28 9.67 15.84
N PRO A 246 10.14 10.61 15.39
CA PRO A 246 11.58 10.37 15.30
C PRO A 246 12.17 9.99 16.66
N GLY A 247 12.92 8.88 16.69
CA GLY A 247 13.55 8.36 17.91
C GLY A 247 12.58 7.76 18.93
N ALA A 248 11.30 7.62 18.58
CA ALA A 248 10.25 7.06 19.42
C ALA A 248 9.44 6.01 18.65
N ILE A 249 8.63 5.22 19.36
CA ILE A 249 7.70 4.29 18.71
C ILE A 249 6.45 5.06 18.33
N GLY A 250 5.97 4.84 17.12
CA GLY A 250 4.79 5.48 16.58
C GLY A 250 3.48 5.01 17.23
N SER A 251 2.45 5.80 16.98
CA SER A 251 1.13 5.61 17.60
C SER A 251 0.36 4.39 17.09
N HIS A 252 0.63 3.90 15.88
CA HIS A 252 -0.09 2.78 15.27
C HIS A 252 0.77 2.03 14.25
N MET A 253 0.30 0.86 13.81
CA MET A 253 1.07 -0.01 12.92
C MET A 253 1.09 0.51 11.48
N HIS A 254 2.28 0.49 10.90
CA HIS A 254 2.54 0.76 9.50
C HIS A 254 2.97 -0.50 8.78
N ARG A 255 2.69 -0.54 7.48
CA ARG A 255 3.25 -1.54 6.58
C ARG A 255 4.21 -0.81 5.63
N VAL A 256 5.48 -1.19 5.72
CA VAL A 256 6.62 -0.42 5.18
C VAL A 256 7.25 -1.14 4.01
N HIS A 257 7.69 -0.39 3.02
CA HIS A 257 8.35 -0.85 1.79
C HIS A 257 9.61 -0.03 1.53
N GLY A 258 10.50 -0.54 0.67
CA GLY A 258 11.70 0.14 0.22
C GLY A 258 12.94 -0.27 1.01
N SER A 259 13.64 0.72 1.57
CA SER A 259 14.95 0.59 2.18
C SER A 259 15.09 -0.52 3.24
N SER A 260 16.16 -1.30 3.15
CA SER A 260 16.57 -2.20 4.25
C SER A 260 16.99 -1.47 5.51
N TYR A 261 17.31 -0.17 5.42
CA TYR A 261 17.72 0.68 6.54
C TYR A 261 16.57 1.52 7.11
N PHE A 262 15.32 1.05 7.03
CA PHE A 262 14.23 1.71 7.73
C PHE A 262 14.40 1.60 9.25
N THR A 263 14.47 2.72 9.96
CA THR A 263 14.84 2.78 11.39
C THR A 263 13.92 3.74 12.14
N GLN A 264 14.00 3.75 13.46
CA GLN A 264 13.27 4.67 14.34
C GLN A 264 13.69 6.14 14.14
N ASN A 265 14.88 6.39 13.60
CA ASN A 265 15.41 7.73 13.41
C ASN A 265 15.16 8.23 11.99
N LEU A 266 14.88 9.53 11.88
CA LEU A 266 14.92 10.23 10.60
C LEU A 266 16.32 10.08 9.98
N THR A 267 16.36 9.66 8.72
CA THR A 267 17.61 9.40 8.00
C THR A 267 17.58 10.14 6.67
N THR A 268 18.70 10.78 6.30
CA THR A 268 18.81 11.51 5.03
C THR A 268 18.95 10.54 3.85
N ALA A 269 18.63 10.97 2.62
CA ALA A 269 18.80 10.13 1.46
C ALA A 269 20.26 9.70 1.27
N THR A 270 21.22 10.59 1.53
CA THR A 270 22.66 10.32 1.47
C THR A 270 23.06 9.24 2.48
N GLU A 271 22.60 9.34 3.72
CA GLU A 271 22.87 8.30 4.73
C GLU A 271 22.21 6.97 4.36
N MET A 272 20.98 6.98 3.82
CA MET A 272 20.35 5.75 3.32
C MET A 272 21.18 5.10 2.22
N GLN A 273 21.72 5.88 1.29
CA GLN A 273 22.61 5.41 0.22
C GLN A 273 23.92 4.81 0.74
N GLU A 274 24.41 5.24 1.90
CA GLU A 274 25.61 4.71 2.53
C GLU A 274 25.33 3.45 3.39
N LEU A 275 24.17 3.40 4.05
CA LEU A 275 23.88 2.44 5.11
C LEU A 275 22.98 1.29 4.68
N ALA A 276 22.07 1.49 3.72
CA ALA A 276 21.16 0.44 3.28
C ALA A 276 21.88 -0.59 2.40
N ASN A 277 21.69 -1.87 2.72
CA ASN A 277 22.20 -2.96 1.92
C ASN A 277 21.39 -3.19 0.63
N CYS A 278 20.09 -2.88 0.64
CA CYS A 278 19.18 -3.13 -0.47
C CYS A 278 17.85 -2.37 -0.30
N THR A 279 16.96 -2.49 -1.30
CA THR A 279 15.57 -2.03 -1.26
C THR A 279 14.62 -3.11 -1.79
N THR A 280 13.38 -3.11 -1.31
CA THR A 280 12.31 -3.94 -1.88
C THR A 280 11.67 -3.34 -3.13
N THR A 281 12.11 -2.16 -3.58
CA THR A 281 11.74 -1.57 -4.88
C THR A 281 12.57 -2.16 -6.02
N ILE A 282 12.05 -2.14 -7.25
CA ILE A 282 12.72 -2.75 -8.42
C ILE A 282 14.03 -2.06 -8.82
N VAL A 283 14.16 -0.75 -8.56
CA VAL A 283 15.34 0.07 -8.89
C VAL A 283 16.21 0.21 -7.65
N GLN A 284 17.40 -0.39 -7.63
CA GLN A 284 18.21 -0.46 -6.41
C GLN A 284 18.88 0.86 -6.00
N ASP A 285 18.91 1.86 -6.89
CA ASP A 285 19.33 3.22 -6.51
C ASP A 285 18.20 4.02 -5.79
N ASP A 286 16.99 3.46 -5.67
CA ASP A 286 15.92 4.01 -4.84
C ASP A 286 15.87 3.32 -3.47
N LEU A 287 16.61 3.89 -2.52
CA LEU A 287 16.64 3.42 -1.14
C LEU A 287 15.66 4.19 -0.26
N SER A 288 14.60 4.78 -0.82
CA SER A 288 13.55 5.47 -0.08
C SER A 288 12.74 4.51 0.79
N ALA A 289 12.03 5.05 1.78
CA ALA A 289 11.05 4.32 2.56
C ALA A 289 9.63 4.83 2.29
N TYR A 290 8.70 3.90 2.11
CA TYR A 290 7.31 4.14 1.75
C TYR A 290 6.42 3.37 2.71
N TRP A 291 5.48 4.03 3.40
CA TRP A 291 4.57 3.30 4.27
C TRP A 291 3.17 3.88 4.30
N VAL A 292 2.24 2.99 4.63
CA VAL A 292 0.82 3.27 4.87
C VAL A 292 0.43 2.68 6.22
N SER A 293 -0.64 3.19 6.83
CA SER A 293 -1.26 2.50 7.97
C SER A 293 -1.60 1.05 7.60
N ALA A 294 -1.23 0.11 8.47
CA ALA A 294 -1.65 -1.28 8.32
C ALA A 294 -3.19 -1.38 8.37
N LEU A 295 -3.73 -2.32 7.61
CA LEU A 295 -5.16 -2.64 7.55
C LEU A 295 -5.40 -3.92 8.34
N TYR A 296 -6.45 -3.94 9.17
CA TYR A 296 -6.84 -5.12 9.92
C TYR A 296 -8.23 -5.61 9.48
N TYR A 297 -8.42 -6.92 9.47
CA TYR A 297 -9.72 -7.58 9.37
C TYR A 297 -10.20 -7.99 10.76
N ARG A 298 -11.50 -7.81 11.03
CA ARG A 298 -12.13 -8.22 12.28
C ARG A 298 -12.96 -9.48 12.09
N TYR A 299 -12.63 -10.55 12.79
CA TYR A 299 -13.44 -11.77 12.85
C TYR A 299 -14.75 -11.54 13.62
N SER A 300 -15.72 -12.43 13.42
CA SER A 300 -17.01 -12.39 14.11
C SER A 300 -16.91 -12.54 15.62
N ASN A 301 -15.88 -13.25 16.11
CA ASN A 301 -15.55 -13.37 17.54
C ASN A 301 -14.87 -12.11 18.10
N GLY A 302 -14.58 -11.11 17.26
CA GLY A 302 -13.93 -9.85 17.63
C GLY A 302 -12.41 -9.83 17.51
N SER A 303 -11.74 -10.95 17.25
CA SER A 303 -10.29 -10.98 17.05
C SER A 303 -9.89 -10.29 15.74
N LEU A 304 -8.66 -9.80 15.69
CA LEU A 304 -8.12 -8.97 14.62
C LEU A 304 -6.93 -9.67 13.95
N VAL A 305 -6.83 -9.56 12.65
CA VAL A 305 -5.67 -10.04 11.88
C VAL A 305 -5.27 -8.97 10.88
N SER A 306 -3.97 -8.72 10.75
CA SER A 306 -3.39 -7.85 9.73
C SER A 306 -3.73 -8.40 8.35
N VAL A 307 -4.20 -7.54 7.46
CA VAL A 307 -4.51 -7.89 6.08
C VAL A 307 -3.21 -7.78 5.28
N PRO A 308 -2.74 -8.88 4.67
CA PRO A 308 -1.53 -8.83 3.88
C PRO A 308 -1.73 -8.00 2.62
N LEU A 309 -0.61 -7.50 2.09
CA LEU A 309 -0.60 -6.86 0.78
C LEU A 309 -0.49 -7.90 -0.33
N ASP A 310 -1.27 -7.68 -1.38
CA ASP A 310 -1.07 -8.33 -2.67
C ASP A 310 0.10 -7.65 -3.40
N ARG A 311 0.02 -6.32 -3.54
CA ARG A 311 1.06 -5.51 -4.19
C ARG A 311 0.98 -4.04 -3.77
N THR A 312 2.08 -3.33 -3.94
CA THR A 312 2.13 -1.86 -3.90
C THR A 312 2.79 -1.37 -5.18
N SER A 313 2.12 -0.47 -5.89
CA SER A 313 2.65 0.26 -7.03
C SER A 313 2.95 1.70 -6.63
N LEU A 314 4.14 2.19 -6.97
CA LEU A 314 4.57 3.56 -6.70
C LEU A 314 4.65 4.29 -8.04
N TYR A 315 3.79 5.28 -8.23
CA TYR A 315 3.73 6.08 -9.46
C TYR A 315 4.51 7.38 -9.26
N TYR A 316 5.24 7.75 -10.30
CA TYR A 316 6.04 8.97 -10.36
C TYR A 316 5.64 9.77 -11.59
N PHE A 317 4.71 10.72 -11.42
CA PHE A 317 4.19 11.53 -12.51
C PHE A 317 5.07 12.76 -12.77
N GLN A 318 5.38 12.96 -14.05
CA GLN A 318 6.24 14.01 -14.59
C GLN A 318 5.39 15.11 -15.23
N LYS A 319 4.36 15.59 -14.51
CA LYS A 319 3.41 16.59 -15.00
C LYS A 319 3.84 17.98 -14.56
N ALA A 320 4.20 18.82 -15.52
CA ALA A 320 4.44 20.27 -15.36
C ALA A 320 4.16 20.97 -16.68
N PRO A 321 3.89 22.29 -16.70
CA PRO A 321 3.83 23.04 -17.95
C PRO A 321 5.15 22.89 -18.71
N THR A 322 5.09 22.96 -20.03
CA THR A 322 6.26 22.93 -20.89
C THR A 322 7.26 24.01 -20.50
N GLY A 323 8.52 23.60 -20.38
CA GLY A 323 9.61 24.50 -20.04
C GLY A 323 9.72 24.78 -18.54
N GLU A 324 8.73 24.37 -17.73
CA GLU A 324 8.86 24.37 -16.29
C GLU A 324 9.70 23.18 -15.82
N THR A 325 10.56 23.45 -14.83
CA THR A 325 11.45 22.42 -14.28
C THR A 325 10.70 21.60 -13.24
N ILE A 326 10.70 20.28 -13.43
CA ILE A 326 10.36 19.33 -12.37
C ILE A 326 11.64 19.03 -11.61
N TYR A 327 11.60 19.17 -10.29
CA TYR A 327 12.75 18.94 -9.42
C TYR A 327 12.74 17.51 -8.86
N PRO A 328 13.91 16.86 -8.69
CA PRO A 328 14.01 15.67 -7.87
C PRO A 328 13.87 16.05 -6.39
N PHE A 329 13.63 15.04 -5.55
CA PHE A 329 13.54 15.25 -4.11
C PHE A 329 14.90 15.63 -3.49
N PRO A 330 14.97 16.68 -2.66
CA PRO A 330 16.14 17.00 -1.85
C PRO A 330 16.52 15.89 -0.86
N ASP A 331 17.76 15.92 -0.38
CA ASP A 331 18.32 14.90 0.52
C ASP A 331 17.49 14.64 1.79
N ASN A 332 16.99 15.71 2.42
CA ASN A 332 16.20 15.65 3.67
C ASN A 332 14.69 15.79 3.42
N TYR A 333 14.23 15.37 2.25
CA TYR A 333 12.82 15.49 1.89
C TYR A 333 12.00 14.34 2.47
N ASN A 334 10.97 14.70 3.23
CA ASN A 334 10.07 13.78 3.89
C ASN A 334 8.68 14.40 3.87
N ILE A 335 7.65 13.60 3.69
CA ILE A 335 6.29 14.12 3.48
C ILE A 335 5.25 13.13 4.00
N VAL A 336 4.20 13.68 4.61
CA VAL A 336 2.99 12.95 5.00
C VAL A 336 1.84 13.43 4.13
N ALA A 337 1.09 12.51 3.55
CA ALA A 337 -0.15 12.79 2.84
C ALA A 337 -1.34 12.21 3.60
N GLY A 338 -2.42 12.98 3.74
CA GLY A 338 -3.62 12.57 4.46
C GLY A 338 -3.60 12.91 5.94
N ASN A 339 -4.61 12.42 6.66
CA ASN A 339 -4.78 12.75 8.07
C ASN A 339 -5.37 11.55 8.81
N PRO A 340 -4.65 10.95 9.78
CA PRO A 340 -5.14 9.79 10.52
C PRO A 340 -6.40 10.08 11.33
N TYR A 341 -6.70 11.36 11.61
CA TYR A 341 -7.87 11.77 12.38
C TYR A 341 -9.10 12.12 11.53
N ARG A 342 -9.00 12.08 10.20
CA ARG A 342 -10.12 12.43 9.31
C ARG A 342 -11.26 11.41 9.44
N ARG A 343 -12.48 11.90 9.71
CA ARG A 343 -13.69 11.05 9.88
C ARG A 343 -14.81 11.29 8.86
N SER A 344 -14.59 12.22 7.93
CA SER A 344 -15.49 12.53 6.83
C SER A 344 -14.73 13.21 5.70
N VAL A 345 -15.30 13.19 4.51
CA VAL A 345 -14.82 13.99 3.38
C VAL A 345 -15.49 15.35 3.38
N ASN A 346 -14.68 16.39 3.17
CA ASN A 346 -15.16 17.71 2.80
C ASN A 346 -15.09 17.84 1.27
N GLU A 347 -16.21 17.66 0.57
CA GLU A 347 -16.23 17.73 -0.90
C GLU A 347 -15.96 19.15 -1.45
N SER A 348 -16.03 20.18 -0.59
CA SER A 348 -15.64 21.55 -0.96
C SER A 348 -14.12 21.77 -0.93
N ASP A 349 -13.35 20.85 -0.32
CA ASP A 349 -11.90 20.86 -0.44
C ASP A 349 -11.51 20.35 -1.83
N PRO A 350 -10.84 21.15 -2.68
CA PRO A 350 -10.45 20.71 -4.03
C PRO A 350 -9.53 19.48 -4.01
N ASN A 351 -8.84 19.23 -2.89
CA ASN A 351 -7.90 18.11 -2.75
C ASN A 351 -8.54 16.87 -2.14
N HIS A 352 -9.86 16.84 -1.91
CA HIS A 352 -10.54 15.68 -1.33
C HIS A 352 -10.37 14.40 -2.16
N THR A 353 -10.04 14.55 -3.45
CA THR A 353 -9.82 13.46 -4.40
C THR A 353 -8.47 12.76 -4.26
N ALA A 354 -7.53 13.31 -3.46
CA ALA A 354 -6.18 12.78 -3.32
C ALA A 354 -6.10 11.43 -2.58
N LEU A 355 -7.17 11.04 -1.89
CA LEU A 355 -7.17 9.92 -0.94
C LEU A 355 -8.44 9.09 -1.14
N TRP A 356 -8.33 7.91 -1.76
CA TRP A 356 -9.48 7.07 -2.11
C TRP A 356 -9.23 5.58 -1.88
N TYR A 357 -10.32 4.84 -1.92
CA TYR A 357 -10.33 3.40 -2.11
C TYR A 357 -10.90 3.03 -3.46
N GLN A 358 -10.38 1.95 -4.04
CA GLN A 358 -11.00 1.24 -5.16
C GLN A 358 -11.27 -0.20 -4.72
N CYS A 359 -12.55 -0.57 -4.66
CA CYS A 359 -13.00 -1.92 -4.35
C CYS A 359 -13.14 -2.71 -5.64
N TYR A 360 -12.21 -3.63 -5.91
CA TYR A 360 -12.33 -4.53 -7.05
C TYR A 360 -13.33 -5.64 -6.73
N ARG A 361 -14.38 -5.75 -7.53
CA ARG A 361 -15.48 -6.71 -7.33
C ARG A 361 -15.43 -7.92 -8.27
N GLY A 362 -14.50 -7.90 -9.23
CA GLY A 362 -14.25 -9.02 -10.14
C GLY A 362 -15.36 -9.27 -11.17
N ASP A 363 -16.37 -8.41 -11.23
CA ASP A 363 -17.51 -8.46 -12.14
C ASP A 363 -17.62 -7.23 -13.05
N GLY A 364 -16.60 -6.36 -13.03
CA GLY A 364 -16.56 -5.09 -13.77
C GLY A 364 -17.34 -3.94 -13.11
N ASN A 365 -17.96 -4.15 -11.94
CA ASN A 365 -18.69 -3.12 -11.20
C ASN A 365 -17.86 -2.56 -10.02
N ASP A 366 -16.60 -2.25 -10.28
CA ASP A 366 -15.67 -1.78 -9.25
C ASP A 366 -16.13 -0.44 -8.67
N LEU A 367 -15.98 -0.28 -7.35
CA LEU A 367 -16.48 0.89 -6.63
C LEU A 367 -15.33 1.77 -6.13
N LYS A 368 -15.29 3.02 -6.59
CA LYS A 368 -14.49 4.07 -5.95
C LYS A 368 -15.23 4.62 -4.73
N SER A 369 -14.55 4.77 -3.61
CA SER A 369 -15.11 5.36 -2.39
C SER A 369 -14.06 6.14 -1.61
N TRP A 370 -14.50 7.10 -0.79
CA TRP A 370 -13.58 7.90 0.03
C TRP A 370 -13.33 7.34 1.45
N GLY A 371 -14.20 6.42 1.88
CA GLY A 371 -14.02 5.61 3.07
C GLY A 371 -14.12 4.13 2.70
N PHE A 372 -14.16 3.25 3.70
CA PHE A 372 -14.29 1.82 3.44
C PHE A 372 -15.57 1.52 2.65
N PRO A 373 -15.45 0.70 1.58
CA PRO A 373 -16.60 0.35 0.76
C PRO A 373 -17.59 -0.52 1.54
N LYS A 374 -18.89 -0.30 1.31
CA LYS A 374 -19.96 -1.13 1.89
C LYS A 374 -20.28 -2.34 0.99
N SER A 375 -19.25 -3.08 0.60
CA SER A 375 -19.34 -4.28 -0.25
C SER A 375 -18.12 -5.16 -0.08
N ALA A 376 -18.24 -6.45 -0.41
CA ALA A 376 -17.08 -7.33 -0.58
C ALA A 376 -16.22 -6.86 -1.77
N CYS A 377 -14.90 -6.88 -1.60
CA CYS A 377 -13.94 -6.56 -2.66
C CYS A 377 -13.16 -7.83 -3.04
N SER A 378 -13.80 -8.70 -3.82
CA SER A 378 -13.30 -10.03 -4.21
C SER A 378 -12.02 -9.98 -5.07
N GLY A 379 -11.72 -8.85 -5.72
CA GLY A 379 -10.47 -8.61 -6.43
C GLY A 379 -9.43 -7.84 -5.62
N GLY A 380 -9.72 -7.52 -4.35
CA GLY A 380 -8.85 -6.74 -3.47
C GLY A 380 -9.36 -5.33 -3.20
N LEU A 381 -8.85 -4.73 -2.14
CA LEU A 381 -9.14 -3.35 -1.76
C LEU A 381 -7.91 -2.51 -2.02
N VAL A 382 -7.99 -1.63 -3.02
CA VAL A 382 -6.94 -0.66 -3.30
C VAL A 382 -7.12 0.55 -2.40
N GLN A 383 -6.02 1.00 -1.83
CA GLN A 383 -5.86 2.31 -1.23
C GLN A 383 -5.01 3.16 -2.17
N GLY A 384 -5.58 4.26 -2.69
CA GLY A 384 -4.91 5.22 -3.55
C GLY A 384 -4.62 6.50 -2.77
N ILE A 385 -3.36 6.92 -2.73
CA ILE A 385 -2.89 8.09 -2.00
C ILE A 385 -1.97 8.90 -2.92
N GLN A 386 -2.45 10.05 -3.35
CA GLN A 386 -1.69 11.04 -4.12
C GLN A 386 -1.03 12.01 -3.15
N PHE A 387 0.28 12.17 -3.24
CA PHE A 387 1.04 13.14 -2.44
C PHE A 387 0.98 14.54 -3.05
N PRO A 388 1.01 15.61 -2.22
CA PRO A 388 1.24 16.94 -2.73
C PRO A 388 2.61 17.04 -3.41
N SER A 389 2.70 17.88 -4.44
CA SER A 389 3.85 17.94 -5.36
C SER A 389 4.39 19.34 -5.61
N CYS A 390 3.84 20.34 -4.92
CA CYS A 390 4.35 21.71 -4.94
C CYS A 390 5.01 22.01 -3.62
N TRP A 391 6.24 22.49 -3.65
CA TRP A 391 7.08 22.67 -2.46
C TRP A 391 7.53 24.12 -2.29
N ASP A 392 7.60 24.58 -1.04
CA ASP A 392 7.97 25.94 -0.67
C ASP A 392 9.48 26.23 -0.81
N GLY A 393 10.30 25.21 -1.03
CA GLY A 393 11.75 25.35 -1.13
C GLY A 393 12.47 25.27 0.22
N VAL A 394 11.80 24.78 1.26
CA VAL A 394 12.27 24.84 2.65
C VAL A 394 12.20 23.45 3.30
N TYR A 395 13.20 23.12 4.12
CA TYR A 395 13.18 21.86 4.88
C TYR A 395 12.16 21.92 6.04
N ALA A 396 11.48 20.79 6.28
CA ALA A 396 10.56 20.58 7.40
C ALA A 396 11.30 20.34 8.74
N ASP A 397 12.16 21.28 9.12
CA ASP A 397 12.98 21.21 10.34
C ASP A 397 12.14 21.35 11.65
N ASP A 398 10.88 21.74 11.55
CA ASP A 398 9.92 21.87 12.65
C ASP A 398 9.24 20.53 13.01
N GLY A 399 9.53 19.47 12.26
CA GLY A 399 8.89 18.17 12.38
C GLY A 399 7.48 18.12 11.81
N ASP A 400 7.04 19.19 11.12
CA ASP A 400 5.76 19.20 10.40
C ASP A 400 5.96 18.92 8.91
N TYR A 401 5.85 17.64 8.59
CA TYR A 401 6.08 17.15 7.22
C TYR A 401 4.85 17.33 6.31
N THR A 402 3.90 18.20 6.68
CA THR A 402 2.72 18.54 5.89
C THR A 402 2.70 19.99 5.39
N ASP A 403 3.29 20.94 6.13
CA ASP A 403 3.14 22.39 5.87
C ASP A 403 4.09 22.97 4.80
N HIS A 404 5.14 22.24 4.44
CA HIS A 404 6.15 22.67 3.46
C HIS A 404 5.76 22.31 2.02
N VAL A 405 4.63 21.63 1.84
CA VAL A 405 4.13 21.14 0.55
C VAL A 405 2.64 21.43 0.38
N THR A 406 2.19 21.50 -0.87
CA THR A 406 0.78 21.63 -1.22
C THR A 406 0.46 20.90 -2.53
N TYR A 407 -0.82 20.61 -2.74
CA TYR A 407 -1.30 20.11 -4.02
C TYR A 407 -1.28 21.21 -5.09
N PRO A 408 -1.13 20.84 -6.38
CA PRO A 408 -1.32 21.76 -7.50
C PRO A 408 -2.71 22.40 -7.50
N THR A 409 -2.86 23.55 -8.15
CA THR A 409 -4.11 24.34 -8.13
C THR A 409 -5.20 23.80 -9.04
N ASP A 410 -4.83 23.00 -10.04
CA ASP A 410 -5.71 22.50 -11.09
C ASP A 410 -6.24 21.08 -10.81
N ASP A 411 -5.45 20.23 -10.15
CA ASP A 411 -5.82 18.91 -9.65
C ASP A 411 -4.75 18.39 -8.67
N THR A 412 -5.06 17.35 -7.91
CA THR A 412 -4.13 16.65 -7.00
C THR A 412 -2.90 16.08 -7.71
N ASN A 413 -3.05 15.66 -8.98
CA ASN A 413 -1.97 15.33 -9.92
C ASN A 413 -1.91 16.35 -11.08
N GLY A 414 -2.08 17.64 -10.74
CA GLY A 414 -2.11 18.75 -11.68
C GLY A 414 -0.73 19.27 -12.08
N TYR A 415 -0.74 20.28 -12.95
CA TYR A 415 0.46 20.87 -13.55
C TYR A 415 0.94 22.10 -12.77
N TYR A 416 0.03 22.90 -12.21
CA TYR A 416 0.34 24.26 -11.76
C TYR A 416 0.51 24.37 -10.25
N CYS A 417 1.66 24.88 -9.83
CA CYS A 417 1.90 25.14 -8.41
C CYS A 417 1.42 26.53 -7.96
N PRO A 418 0.89 26.65 -6.73
CA PRO A 418 0.65 27.94 -6.11
C PRO A 418 1.94 28.77 -6.01
N SER A 419 1.82 30.11 -6.02
CA SER A 419 2.98 31.01 -5.95
C SER A 419 3.85 30.82 -4.71
N ASP A 420 3.24 30.43 -3.60
CA ASP A 420 3.93 30.22 -2.31
C ASP A 420 4.70 28.88 -2.27
N PHE A 421 4.44 27.99 -3.23
CA PHE A 421 5.06 26.67 -3.35
C PHE A 421 5.62 26.46 -4.77
N PRO A 422 6.57 27.29 -5.22
CA PRO A 422 6.91 27.43 -6.64
C PRO A 422 7.72 26.25 -7.20
N LYS A 423 8.12 25.28 -6.38
CA LYS A 423 8.94 24.14 -6.81
C LYS A 423 8.05 22.94 -7.10
N LYS A 424 7.87 22.63 -8.39
CA LYS A 424 7.17 21.42 -8.82
C LYS A 424 8.06 20.21 -8.67
N PHE A 425 7.67 19.26 -7.85
CA PHE A 425 8.29 17.95 -7.74
C PHE A 425 7.65 16.93 -8.67
N ILE A 426 8.41 15.88 -8.95
CA ILE A 426 7.85 14.64 -9.48
C ILE A 426 6.75 14.17 -8.51
N THR A 427 5.57 13.92 -9.05
CA THR A 427 4.36 13.72 -8.25
C THR A 427 4.23 12.25 -7.87
N LEU A 428 4.24 11.96 -6.57
CA LEU A 428 4.23 10.60 -6.03
C LEU A 428 2.80 10.13 -5.75
N GLN A 429 2.45 8.91 -6.16
CA GLN A 429 1.21 8.25 -5.75
C GLN A 429 1.49 6.82 -5.28
N PHE A 430 0.88 6.44 -4.16
CA PHE A 430 0.83 5.05 -3.74
C PHE A 430 -0.47 4.43 -4.21
N GLU A 431 -0.37 3.27 -4.85
CA GLU A 431 -1.47 2.35 -5.05
C GLU A 431 -1.17 1.06 -4.29
N THR A 432 -1.80 0.89 -3.14
CA THR A 432 -1.57 -0.25 -2.25
C THR A 432 -2.78 -1.18 -2.29
N VAL A 433 -2.58 -2.43 -2.70
CA VAL A 433 -3.64 -3.43 -2.81
C VAL A 433 -3.59 -4.37 -1.63
N PHE A 434 -4.61 -4.28 -0.77
CA PHE A 434 -4.82 -5.20 0.34
C PHE A 434 -5.56 -6.44 -0.14
N ALA A 435 -5.04 -7.62 0.23
CA ALA A 435 -5.59 -8.94 -0.10
C ALA A 435 -6.84 -9.27 0.76
N VAL A 436 -7.82 -8.37 0.78
CA VAL A 436 -9.06 -8.56 1.55
C VAL A 436 -9.92 -9.72 1.04
N TYR A 437 -9.64 -10.24 -0.16
CA TYR A 437 -10.29 -11.42 -0.73
C TYR A 437 -9.96 -12.72 0.03
N ASP A 438 -8.93 -12.72 0.89
CA ASP A 438 -8.62 -13.84 1.79
C ASP A 438 -9.59 -13.90 3.00
N PHE A 439 -10.45 -12.88 3.17
CA PHE A 439 -11.36 -12.76 4.30
C PHE A 439 -12.82 -12.58 3.86
N PRO A 440 -13.80 -13.17 4.58
CA PRO A 440 -15.20 -12.94 4.27
C PRO A 440 -15.61 -11.50 4.63
N TYR A 441 -16.51 -10.92 3.84
CA TYR A 441 -17.11 -9.63 4.18
C TYR A 441 -18.15 -9.79 5.29
N ASN A 442 -18.04 -9.02 6.38
CA ASN A 442 -18.94 -9.16 7.54
C ASN A 442 -20.35 -8.57 7.33
N GLY A 443 -20.60 -7.94 6.18
CA GLY A 443 -21.86 -7.27 5.87
C GLY A 443 -21.87 -5.79 6.29
N ASN A 444 -22.80 -5.02 5.71
CA ASN A 444 -22.80 -3.55 5.78
C ASN A 444 -23.01 -2.97 7.20
N ASN A 445 -23.55 -3.77 8.12
CA ASN A 445 -23.86 -3.35 9.49
C ASN A 445 -22.81 -3.81 10.51
N ASN A 446 -21.76 -4.49 10.05
CA ASN A 446 -20.68 -4.99 10.89
C ASN A 446 -19.35 -4.38 10.46
N ILE A 447 -18.41 -4.28 11.39
CA ILE A 447 -17.04 -3.87 11.08
C ILE A 447 -16.34 -5.03 10.36
N THR A 448 -15.98 -4.83 9.09
CA THR A 448 -15.12 -5.76 8.33
C THR A 448 -13.66 -5.37 8.48
N TRP A 449 -13.36 -4.10 8.19
CA TRP A 449 -12.00 -3.57 8.17
C TRP A 449 -11.85 -2.38 9.12
N LEU A 450 -10.63 -2.19 9.58
CA LEU A 450 -10.21 -1.03 10.34
C LEU A 450 -8.75 -0.72 10.06
N LEU A 451 -8.42 0.57 10.01
CA LEU A 451 -7.02 1.02 9.99
C LEU A 451 -6.40 0.79 11.37
N ALA A 452 -5.07 0.68 11.43
CA ALA A 452 -4.35 0.37 12.66
C ALA A 452 -4.47 1.42 13.76
N ASN A 453 -4.91 2.64 13.45
CA ASN A 453 -5.27 3.68 14.42
C ASN A 453 -6.67 3.47 15.05
N GLY A 454 -7.38 2.41 14.66
CA GLY A 454 -8.73 2.07 15.11
C GLY A 454 -9.86 2.52 14.17
N ASP A 455 -9.58 3.30 13.14
CA ASP A 455 -10.63 3.88 12.28
C ASP A 455 -11.40 2.79 11.50
N THR A 456 -12.68 2.64 11.81
CA THR A 456 -13.59 1.71 11.10
C THR A 456 -14.33 2.34 9.92
N THR A 457 -14.10 3.62 9.64
CA THR A 457 -14.71 4.35 8.52
C THR A 457 -13.80 4.40 7.31
N GLY A 458 -12.49 4.23 7.49
CA GLY A 458 -11.48 4.30 6.45
C GLY A 458 -11.17 5.74 5.99
N TYR A 459 -11.75 6.77 6.60
CA TYR A 459 -11.45 8.14 6.21
C TYR A 459 -10.06 8.60 6.67
N GLY A 460 -9.52 7.99 7.74
CA GLY A 460 -8.21 8.29 8.32
C GLY A 460 -7.02 7.74 7.52
N ILE A 461 -7.19 7.49 6.21
CA ILE A 461 -6.08 7.08 5.35
C ILE A 461 -5.04 8.17 5.24
N HIS A 462 -3.79 7.73 5.28
CA HIS A 462 -2.61 8.53 5.12
C HIS A 462 -1.45 7.62 4.70
N ALA A 463 -0.40 8.26 4.20
CA ALA A 463 0.85 7.62 3.85
C ALA A 463 2.01 8.58 4.05
N ASP A 464 3.18 7.99 4.08
CA ASP A 464 4.40 8.66 4.45
C ASP A 464 5.49 8.25 3.46
N PHE A 465 6.28 9.25 3.06
CA PHE A 465 7.41 9.06 2.16
C PHE A 465 8.65 9.72 2.75
N MET A 466 9.71 8.93 2.86
CA MET A 466 11.05 9.37 3.25
C MET A 466 11.99 9.15 2.08
N ASN A 467 12.55 10.24 1.57
CA ASN A 467 13.41 10.18 0.39
C ASN A 467 14.69 9.40 0.68
N GLY A 468 14.99 8.46 -0.19
CA GLY A 468 16.26 7.73 -0.26
C GLY A 468 16.72 7.56 -1.70
N TRP A 469 16.17 8.34 -2.65
CA TRP A 469 16.64 8.33 -4.03
C TRP A 469 18.07 8.83 -4.13
N LYS A 470 18.87 8.11 -4.91
CA LYS A 470 20.11 8.67 -5.42
C LYS A 470 19.82 9.84 -6.34
N THR A 471 20.19 11.04 -5.92
CA THR A 471 19.83 12.31 -6.59
C THR A 471 20.13 12.30 -8.09
N SER A 472 21.30 11.76 -8.49
CA SER A 472 21.70 11.73 -9.90
C SER A 472 20.82 10.84 -10.79
N VAL A 473 20.20 9.80 -10.21
CA VAL A 473 19.33 8.88 -10.96
C VAL A 473 17.98 9.53 -11.18
N LEU A 474 17.36 10.05 -10.13
CA LEU A 474 16.06 10.72 -10.25
C LEU A 474 16.17 11.99 -11.12
N GLN A 475 17.27 12.75 -11.01
CA GLN A 475 17.53 13.86 -11.93
C GLN A 475 17.65 13.38 -13.38
N GLY A 476 18.39 12.31 -13.64
CA GLY A 476 18.54 11.77 -15.00
C GLY A 476 17.20 11.32 -15.60
N VAL A 477 16.30 10.76 -14.78
CA VAL A 477 14.94 10.42 -15.19
C VAL A 477 14.16 11.65 -15.64
N LEU A 478 14.26 12.75 -14.88
CA LEU A 478 13.60 14.02 -15.19
C LEU A 478 14.18 14.68 -16.46
N ASP A 479 15.48 14.52 -16.70
CA ASP A 479 16.16 15.07 -17.88
C ASP A 479 15.73 14.33 -19.16
N ASP A 480 15.58 13.00 -19.11
CA ASP A 480 15.36 12.15 -20.28
C ASP A 480 13.89 11.71 -20.47
N PHE A 481 13.00 12.00 -19.51
CA PHE A 481 11.63 11.48 -19.39
C PHE A 481 11.53 9.94 -19.43
N ALA A 482 10.89 9.34 -18.42
CA ALA A 482 10.74 7.89 -18.34
C ALA A 482 9.28 7.44 -18.38
N ASP A 483 9.01 6.37 -19.16
CA ASP A 483 7.70 5.74 -19.23
C ASP A 483 7.60 4.42 -18.44
N ASP A 484 8.70 3.68 -18.32
CA ASP A 484 8.76 2.39 -17.63
C ASP A 484 10.20 2.12 -17.15
N PRO A 485 10.44 1.58 -15.95
CA PRO A 485 11.79 1.40 -15.42
C PRO A 485 12.76 0.64 -16.36
N PRO A 486 12.40 -0.48 -17.01
CA PRO A 486 13.29 -1.20 -17.93
C PRO A 486 13.68 -0.42 -19.19
N ASN A 487 12.83 0.53 -19.62
CA ASN A 487 13.04 1.30 -20.84
C ASN A 487 13.75 2.64 -20.57
N CYS A 488 13.86 3.06 -19.32
CA CYS A 488 14.63 4.24 -18.91
C CYS A 488 16.08 3.84 -18.58
N PRO A 489 17.10 4.36 -19.29
CA PRO A 489 18.50 4.01 -19.02
C PRO A 489 18.95 4.27 -17.57
N HIS A 490 18.45 5.34 -16.94
CA HIS A 490 18.80 5.70 -15.56
C HIS A 490 18.23 4.71 -14.54
N LEU A 491 16.98 4.30 -14.72
CA LEU A 491 16.32 3.33 -13.84
C LEU A 491 16.85 1.91 -14.10
N ASN A 492 16.94 1.51 -15.37
CA ASN A 492 17.39 0.18 -15.78
C ASN A 492 18.81 -0.14 -15.33
N ALA A 493 19.67 0.88 -15.15
CA ALA A 493 21.05 0.70 -14.70
C ALA A 493 21.18 -0.01 -13.34
N SER A 494 20.16 0.09 -12.47
CA SER A 494 20.15 -0.55 -11.15
C SER A 494 18.96 -1.47 -10.91
N ILE A 495 18.24 -1.88 -11.97
CA ILE A 495 17.22 -2.92 -11.83
C ILE A 495 17.87 -4.24 -11.43
N ASN A 496 17.43 -4.82 -10.31
CA ASN A 496 17.89 -6.13 -9.86
C ASN A 496 16.81 -6.87 -9.06
N LEU A 497 16.07 -7.75 -9.73
CA LEU A 497 14.98 -8.51 -9.12
C LEU A 497 15.45 -9.50 -8.05
N ASP A 498 16.63 -10.10 -8.21
CA ASP A 498 17.15 -11.06 -7.23
C ASP A 498 17.41 -10.36 -5.88
N ILE A 499 18.01 -9.17 -5.90
CA ILE A 499 18.18 -8.34 -4.70
C ILE A 499 16.83 -7.85 -4.20
N THR A 500 15.96 -7.32 -5.07
CA THR A 500 14.62 -6.85 -4.72
C THR A 500 13.82 -7.89 -3.92
N TYR A 501 13.76 -9.13 -4.42
CA TYR A 501 13.00 -10.20 -3.76
C TYR A 501 13.69 -10.72 -2.50
N SER A 502 15.03 -10.79 -2.47
CA SER A 502 15.79 -11.26 -1.31
C SER A 502 16.05 -10.20 -0.23
N CYS A 503 15.74 -8.93 -0.48
CA CYS A 503 16.09 -7.83 0.41
C CYS A 503 15.42 -7.91 1.79
N ARG A 504 16.19 -7.93 2.88
CA ARG A 504 15.62 -7.99 4.23
C ARG A 504 15.92 -6.73 5.00
N LEU A 505 15.02 -6.38 5.92
CA LEU A 505 15.27 -5.34 6.91
C LEU A 505 16.57 -5.67 7.67
N GLN A 506 17.45 -4.70 7.84
CA GLN A 506 18.72 -4.87 8.56
C GLN A 506 18.69 -4.28 9.97
N THR A 507 17.65 -3.52 10.29
CA THR A 507 17.44 -2.79 11.54
C THR A 507 16.53 -3.56 12.50
N SER A 508 16.43 -3.07 13.73
CA SER A 508 15.55 -3.64 14.75
C SER A 508 14.08 -3.28 14.51
N ILE A 509 13.19 -4.14 15.02
CA ILE A 509 11.74 -3.97 15.02
C ILE A 509 11.23 -3.75 16.44
N VAL A 510 10.00 -3.26 16.59
CA VAL A 510 9.36 -3.16 17.91
C VAL A 510 9.00 -4.57 18.42
N ASN A 511 9.27 -4.84 19.70
CA ASN A 511 8.97 -6.13 20.32
C ASN A 511 7.47 -6.30 20.64
N GLU A 512 6.66 -6.49 19.60
CA GLU A 512 5.22 -6.68 19.77
C GLU A 512 4.57 -7.59 18.72
N GLU A 513 3.44 -8.19 19.10
CA GLU A 513 2.60 -8.97 18.20
C GLU A 513 1.85 -8.06 17.24
N VAL A 514 1.91 -8.37 15.94
CA VAL A 514 1.28 -7.55 14.90
C VAL A 514 0.10 -8.21 14.22
N GLY A 515 -0.15 -9.50 14.49
CA GLY A 515 -1.36 -10.22 14.10
C GLY A 515 -1.41 -10.73 12.66
N GLU A 516 -0.32 -11.28 12.12
CA GLU A 516 -0.24 -11.70 10.71
C GLU A 516 -0.88 -13.06 10.40
N THR A 517 -1.20 -13.85 11.42
CA THR A 517 -1.80 -15.17 11.26
C THR A 517 -2.98 -15.36 12.18
N VAL A 518 -3.84 -16.35 11.87
CA VAL A 518 -4.96 -16.72 12.75
C VAL A 518 -4.47 -17.14 14.14
N SER A 519 -3.31 -17.80 14.24
CA SER A 519 -2.73 -18.20 15.54
C SER A 519 -2.14 -17.04 16.33
N THR A 520 -1.85 -15.91 15.68
CA THR A 520 -1.36 -14.67 16.30
C THR A 520 -2.43 -13.57 16.30
N ALA A 521 -3.70 -13.93 16.04
CA ALA A 521 -4.78 -12.96 15.95
C ALA A 521 -4.88 -12.14 17.23
N LEU A 522 -4.93 -10.82 17.06
CA LEU A 522 -4.90 -9.88 18.16
C LEU A 522 -6.28 -9.76 18.79
N THR A 523 -6.33 -9.54 20.09
CA THR A 523 -7.58 -9.11 20.75
C THR A 523 -7.77 -7.59 20.59
N TYR A 524 -6.68 -6.84 20.41
CA TYR A 524 -6.66 -5.39 20.34
C TYR A 524 -5.56 -4.90 19.40
N LEU A 525 -5.75 -3.73 18.79
CA LEU A 525 -4.73 -3.14 17.94
C LEU A 525 -3.50 -2.72 18.77
N PRO A 526 -2.28 -2.86 18.23
CA PRO A 526 -1.07 -2.36 18.88
C PRO A 526 -1.10 -0.84 19.09
N GLY A 527 -0.30 -0.32 20.01
CA GLY A 527 -0.20 1.12 20.28
C GLY A 527 -1.43 1.73 20.94
N CYS A 528 -2.15 0.99 21.80
CA CYS A 528 -3.29 1.52 22.55
C CYS A 528 -4.48 1.99 21.68
N ASN A 529 -4.62 1.49 20.44
CA ASN A 529 -5.67 1.93 19.53
C ASN A 529 -7.01 1.22 19.79
N ALA A 530 -7.95 1.93 20.41
CA ALA A 530 -9.33 1.48 20.54
C ALA A 530 -10.06 1.52 19.18
N ILE A 531 -11.08 0.66 19.02
CA ILE A 531 -11.96 0.70 17.84
C ILE A 531 -12.65 2.07 17.79
N TRP A 532 -12.44 2.79 16.70
CA TRP A 532 -12.88 4.16 16.51
C TRP A 532 -13.92 4.25 15.39
N SER A 533 -15.19 4.26 15.75
CA SER A 533 -16.32 4.25 14.80
C SER A 533 -17.07 5.59 14.73
N GLY A 534 -17.52 5.95 13.53
CA GLY A 534 -18.35 7.14 13.27
C GLY A 534 -17.61 8.47 13.40
N ASN A 535 -18.30 9.60 13.28
CA ASN A 535 -17.67 10.92 13.37
C ASN A 535 -17.54 11.41 14.82
N THR A 536 -16.73 10.71 15.63
CA THR A 536 -16.51 11.00 17.06
C THR A 536 -15.03 11.27 17.33
N SER A 537 -14.70 11.84 18.50
CA SER A 537 -13.31 12.00 18.95
C SER A 537 -12.62 10.63 19.08
N LYS A 538 -11.29 10.59 18.85
CA LYS A 538 -10.51 9.35 19.03
C LYS A 538 -10.69 8.84 20.46
N PRO A 539 -11.13 7.59 20.67
CA PRO A 539 -11.31 7.05 22.01
C PRO A 539 -9.96 6.97 22.72
N ALA A 540 -10.01 7.10 24.05
CA ALA A 540 -8.84 6.91 24.90
C ALA A 540 -8.32 5.46 24.82
N CYS A 541 -7.11 5.24 25.31
CA CYS A 541 -6.59 3.88 25.45
C CYS A 541 -7.55 3.05 26.33
N PRO A 542 -7.89 1.81 25.96
CA PRO A 542 -8.76 0.96 26.78
C PRO A 542 -8.21 0.74 28.19
N ASP A 543 -9.09 0.70 29.20
CA ASP A 543 -8.73 0.50 30.60
C ASP A 543 -7.84 -0.74 30.82
N GLY A 544 -6.85 -0.59 31.71
CA GLY A 544 -5.91 -1.66 32.05
C GLY A 544 -4.79 -1.87 31.01
N ARG A 545 -4.63 -0.97 30.04
CA ARG A 545 -3.52 -0.99 29.10
C ARG A 545 -2.52 0.13 29.32
N VAL A 546 -1.27 -0.19 29.03
CA VAL A 546 -0.19 0.76 28.80
C VAL A 546 0.05 0.84 27.29
N GLU A 547 0.48 2.00 26.81
CA GLU A 547 0.81 2.24 25.41
C GLU A 547 1.92 1.30 24.93
N GLY A 548 1.56 0.39 24.04
CA GLY A 548 2.47 -0.52 23.36
C GLY A 548 2.79 -1.80 24.13
N GLY A 549 3.19 -2.83 23.38
CA GLY A 549 3.86 -4.00 23.95
C GLY A 549 5.19 -3.63 24.60
N ASP A 550 6.09 -4.59 24.71
CA ASP A 550 7.47 -4.28 25.09
C ASP A 550 8.04 -3.29 24.05
N LEU A 551 8.26 -2.04 24.46
CA LEU A 551 8.67 -0.93 23.58
C LEU A 551 10.16 -1.03 23.21
N ASP A 552 10.84 -2.09 23.63
CA ASP A 552 12.21 -2.33 23.27
C ASP A 552 12.31 -2.69 21.78
N LEU A 553 13.38 -2.19 21.16
CA LEU A 553 13.74 -2.57 19.80
C LEU A 553 14.56 -3.86 19.84
N VAL A 554 14.14 -4.84 19.07
CA VAL A 554 14.70 -6.19 19.03
C VAL A 554 15.03 -6.59 17.60
N SER A 555 15.97 -7.51 17.43
CA SER A 555 16.19 -8.13 16.11
C SER A 555 15.06 -9.11 15.81
N GLY A 556 14.56 -9.09 14.58
CA GLY A 556 13.63 -10.11 14.11
C GLY A 556 14.23 -11.52 14.26
N SER A 557 13.45 -12.44 14.81
CA SER A 557 13.89 -13.81 15.10
C SER A 557 13.36 -14.84 14.10
N VAL A 558 12.26 -14.52 13.41
CA VAL A 558 11.66 -15.34 12.34
C VAL A 558 11.23 -14.45 11.18
N TYR A 559 11.08 -15.03 10.00
CA TYR A 559 10.55 -14.35 8.82
C TYR A 559 9.25 -15.01 8.37
N TYR A 560 8.21 -14.20 8.17
CA TYR A 560 6.94 -14.63 7.58
C TYR A 560 6.65 -13.73 6.38
N ARG A 561 6.34 -14.31 5.22
CA ARG A 561 6.20 -13.56 3.95
C ARG A 561 7.36 -12.58 3.70
N GLU A 562 8.59 -13.00 4.03
CA GLU A 562 9.82 -12.22 3.85
C GLU A 562 9.94 -10.96 4.74
N GLU A 563 9.04 -10.78 5.71
CA GLU A 563 9.03 -9.72 6.71
C GLU A 563 9.52 -10.29 8.07
N PRO A 564 10.30 -9.54 8.87
CA PRO A 564 10.82 -10.01 10.15
C PRO A 564 9.78 -9.90 11.28
N TYR A 565 9.76 -10.90 12.18
CA TYR A 565 8.89 -10.98 13.36
C TYR A 565 9.61 -11.56 14.58
N ILE A 566 8.98 -11.40 15.75
CA ILE A 566 9.40 -12.05 16.98
C ILE A 566 8.66 -13.37 17.16
N SER A 567 9.41 -14.44 17.43
CA SER A 567 8.87 -15.75 17.77
C SER A 567 8.79 -15.84 19.29
N GLY A 568 7.60 -15.57 19.85
CA GLY A 568 7.43 -15.67 21.30
C GLY A 568 6.03 -15.35 21.79
N GLY A 569 5.21 -16.38 22.02
CA GLY A 569 3.91 -16.20 22.64
C GLY A 569 2.94 -17.40 22.72
N SER A 570 3.36 -18.66 22.54
CA SER A 570 2.45 -19.83 22.74
C SER A 570 3.02 -20.91 23.67
N GLU A 571 3.63 -20.51 24.79
CA GLU A 571 3.91 -21.41 25.93
C GLU A 571 3.13 -21.04 27.21
N ALA A 572 2.08 -20.21 27.11
CA ALA A 572 1.15 -19.96 28.20
C ALA A 572 -0.29 -20.23 27.73
N LEU A 573 -0.70 -21.50 27.76
CA LEU A 573 -2.08 -22.04 27.92
C LEU A 573 -2.18 -23.46 27.34
N VAL A 574 -1.34 -24.38 27.83
CA VAL A 574 -1.70 -25.80 27.92
C VAL A 574 -1.26 -26.27 29.31
N ALA A 575 -2.13 -26.03 30.29
CA ALA A 575 -2.17 -26.72 31.57
C ALA A 575 -3.63 -26.89 31.96
#